data_AF-A0A1E3XFE2-F1
#
_entry.id   AF-A0A1E3XFE2-F1
#
_cell.length_a   1.000
_cell.length_b   1.000
_cell.length_c   1.000
_cell.angle_alpha   90.00
_cell.angle_beta   90.00
_cell.angle_gamma   90.00
#
_symmetry.space_group_name_H-M   'P 1'
#
loop_
_entity.id
_entity.type
_entity.pdbx_description
1 polymer ?
#
loop_
_entity_poly.entity_id
_entity_poly.type
_entity_poly.pdbx_seq_one_letter_code
_entity_poly.pdbx_strand_id
1 'polypeptide(L)' 'MKYLGIARKEKGQVIMPDAFQKVPEGKQYEAIELGNDIILVPSPVDRERLARIERLANISIEEHRKTLKGLAK' A
#
# COMPACT_ATOMS: atom_id res chain seq x y z
N MET A 1 -10.06 10.07 -1.35
CA MET A 1 -9.24 9.32 -0.36
C MET A 1 -8.22 10.28 0.22
N LYS A 2 -8.09 10.38 1.55
CA LYS A 2 -7.05 11.21 2.19
C LYS A 2 -5.89 10.30 2.60
N TYR A 3 -4.75 10.43 1.93
CA TYR A 3 -3.53 9.72 2.29
C TYR A 3 -2.97 10.30 3.58
N LEU A 4 -2.70 9.45 4.58
CA LEU A 4 -2.22 9.87 5.90
C LEU A 4 -0.70 9.80 6.04
N GLY A 5 0.02 9.28 5.05
CA GLY A 5 1.45 9.01 5.13
C GLY A 5 1.76 7.57 5.53
N ILE A 6 3.05 7.29 5.70
CA ILE A 6 3.58 5.98 6.07
C ILE A 6 3.93 6.01 7.56
N ALA A 7 3.42 5.07 8.34
CA ALA A 7 3.90 4.83 9.69
C ALA A 7 5.10 3.88 9.63
N ARG A 8 6.12 4.07 10.48
CA ARG A 8 7.36 3.27 10.46
C ARG A 8 7.59 2.55 11.76
N LYS A 9 8.20 1.37 11.69
CA LYS A 9 8.65 0.66 12.88
C LYS A 9 10.14 0.96 13.14
N GLU A 10 10.44 1.70 14.19
CA GLU A 10 11.81 2.00 14.63
C GLU A 10 11.99 1.57 16.10
N LYS A 11 13.02 0.77 16.37
CA LYS A 11 13.40 0.32 17.74
C LYS A 11 12.23 -0.26 18.57
N GLY A 12 11.31 -0.98 17.91
CA GLY A 12 10.15 -1.59 18.55
C GLY A 12 8.97 -0.63 18.79
N GLN A 13 9.05 0.62 18.31
CA GLN A 13 7.97 1.60 18.38
C GLN A 13 7.42 1.90 16.98
N VAL A 14 6.12 2.21 16.91
CA VAL A 14 5.46 2.65 15.68
C VAL A 14 5.44 4.18 15.67
N ILE A 15 6.16 4.77 14.72
CA ILE A 15 6.16 6.21 14.47
C ILE A 15 5.04 6.51 13.49
N MET A 16 4.05 7.27 13.95
CA MET A 16 2.90 7.67 13.14
C MET A 16 3.22 8.96 12.35
N PRO A 17 2.71 9.09 11.12
CA PRO A 17 2.90 10.32 10.34
C PRO A 17 2.13 11.50 10.93
N ASP A 18 2.69 12.71 10.84
CA ASP A 18 2.12 13.94 11.42
C ASP A 18 0.68 14.23 11.00
N ALA A 19 0.29 13.81 9.79
CA ALA A 19 -1.06 13.97 9.27
C ALA A 19 -2.11 13.17 10.06
N PHE A 20 -1.68 12.17 10.84
CA PHE A 20 -2.55 11.38 11.73
C PHE A 20 -3.13 12.23 12.87
N GLN A 21 -2.41 13.26 13.35
CA GLN A 21 -2.89 14.14 14.43
C GLN A 21 -4.16 14.94 14.05
N LYS A 22 -4.43 15.08 12.74
CA LYS A 22 -5.61 15.79 12.20
C LYS A 22 -6.79 14.86 11.92
N VAL A 23 -6.72 13.61 12.35
CA VAL A 23 -7.77 12.61 12.13
C VAL A 23 -8.73 12.63 13.33
N PRO A 24 -10.05 12.75 13.10
CA PRO A 24 -11.03 12.69 14.17
C PRO A 24 -10.93 11.37 14.95
N GLU A 25 -11.04 11.45 16.28
CA GLU A 25 -11.19 10.27 17.14
C GLU A 25 -12.38 9.40 16.67
N GLY A 26 -12.21 8.08 16.77
CA GLY A 26 -13.26 7.11 16.42
C GLY A 26 -13.23 6.61 14.97
N LYS A 27 -12.34 7.11 14.10
CA LYS A 27 -12.16 6.51 12.77
C LYS A 27 -11.33 5.24 12.82
N GLN A 28 -11.90 4.16 12.30
CA GLN A 28 -11.21 2.88 12.14
C GLN A 28 -10.44 2.83 10.81
N TYR A 29 -9.21 2.36 10.88
CA TYR A 29 -8.34 2.12 9.74
C TYR A 29 -7.84 0.69 9.80
N GLU A 30 -7.71 0.06 8.64
CA GLU A 30 -6.97 -1.20 8.52
C GLU A 30 -5.49 -0.86 8.33
N ALA A 31 -4.63 -1.60 9.05
CA ALA A 31 -3.18 -1.47 8.94
C ALA A 31 -2.64 -2.57 8.03
N ILE A 32 -1.86 -2.17 7.01
CA ILE A 32 -1.19 -3.08 6.08
C ILE A 32 0.31 -2.90 6.26
N GLU A 33 1.01 -3.97 6.60
CA GLU A 33 2.47 -4.00 6.74
C GLU A 33 3.11 -4.33 5.39
N LEU A 34 4.03 -3.47 4.94
CA LEU A 34 4.81 -3.63 3.72
C LEU A 34 6.30 -3.46 4.07
N GLY A 35 6.98 -4.58 4.32
CA GLY A 35 8.34 -4.55 4.84
C GLY A 35 8.38 -3.97 6.25
N ASN A 36 9.11 -2.86 6.45
CA ASN A 36 9.16 -2.14 7.75
C ASN A 36 8.17 -0.97 7.84
N ASP A 37 7.39 -0.75 6.78
CA ASP A 37 6.43 0.33 6.66
C ASP A 37 5.02 -0.18 6.98
N ILE A 38 4.23 0.65 7.66
CA ILE A 38 2.82 0.41 7.97
C ILE A 38 2.00 1.46 7.24
N ILE A 39 1.10 1.02 6.38
CA ILE A 39 0.15 1.88 5.68
C ILE A 39 -1.21 1.76 6.35
N LEU A 40 -1.80 2.90 6.68
CA LEU A 40 -3.15 2.99 7.23
C LEU A 40 -4.13 3.32 6.11
N VAL A 41 -5.10 2.44 5.89
CA VAL A 41 -6.12 2.59 4.85
C VAL A 41 -7.52 2.65 5.47
N PRO A 42 -8.45 3.44 4.91
CA PRO A 42 -9.83 3.49 5.40
C PRO A 42 -10.47 2.09 5.39
N SER A 43 -11.18 1.76 6.47
CA SER A 43 -11.96 0.52 6.59
C SER A 43 -13.40 0.71 6.05
N PRO A 44 -14.02 -0.33 5.44
CA PRO A 44 -13.42 -1.63 5.11
C PRO A 44 -12.60 -1.58 3.83
N VAL A 45 -11.50 -2.33 3.81
CA VAL A 45 -10.70 -2.54 2.61
C VAL A 45 -11.45 -3.46 1.64
N ASP A 46 -11.65 -2.98 0.42
CA ASP A 46 -12.22 -3.77 -0.67
C ASP A 46 -11.19 -4.79 -1.20
N ARG A 47 -11.18 -5.97 -0.58
CA ARG A 47 -10.22 -7.05 -0.88
C ARG A 47 -10.38 -7.62 -2.27
N GLU A 48 -11.61 -7.70 -2.79
CA GLU A 48 -11.87 -8.18 -4.15
C GLU A 48 -11.25 -7.26 -5.18
N ARG A 49 -11.45 -5.94 -5.01
CA ARG A 49 -10.83 -4.93 -5.86
C ARG A 49 -9.31 -5.00 -5.79
N LEU A 50 -8.72 -5.15 -4.61
CA LEU A 50 -7.26 -5.27 -4.49
C LEU A 50 -6.72 -6.53 -5.17
N ALA A 51 -7.35 -7.68 -5.00
CA ALA A 51 -6.96 -8.92 -5.68
C ALA A 51 -7.06 -8.78 -7.21
N ARG A 52 -8.07 -8.06 -7.71
CA ARG A 52 -8.18 -7.75 -9.14
C ARG A 52 -7.04 -6.85 -9.62
N ILE A 53 -6.69 -5.81 -8.86
CA ILE A 53 -5.58 -4.91 -9.18
C ILE A 53 -4.26 -5.69 -9.20
N GLU A 54 -4.01 -6.53 -8.21
CA GLU A 54 -2.81 -7.38 -8.13
C GLU A 54 -2.68 -8.28 -9.36
N ARG A 55 -3.76 -8.97 -9.75
CA ARG A 55 -3.77 -9.81 -10.96
C ARG A 55 -3.41 -9.02 -12.22
N LEU A 56 -4.01 -7.84 -12.41
CA LEU A 56 -3.76 -7.00 -13.57
C LEU A 56 -2.32 -6.45 -13.58
N ALA A 57 -1.79 -6.08 -12.42
CA ALA A 57 -0.41 -5.62 -12.28
C ALA A 57 0.58 -6.72 -12.67
N ASN A 58 0.36 -7.95 -12.21
CA ASN A 58 1.20 -9.09 -12.58
C ASN A 58 1.20 -9.35 -14.09
N ILE A 59 0.02 -9.33 -14.73
CA ILE A 59 -0.09 -9.46 -16.19
C ILE A 59 0.70 -8.35 -16.90
N SER A 60 0.54 -7.10 -16.47
CA SER A 60 1.27 -5.96 -17.04
C SER A 60 2.79 -6.12 -16.92
N ILE A 61 3.29 -6.55 -15.75
CA ILE A 61 4.72 -6.80 -15.52
C ILE A 61 5.24 -7.92 -16.44
N GLU A 62 4.49 -9.01 -16.58
CA GLU A 62 4.88 -10.12 -17.46
C GLU A 62 4.97 -9.69 -18.93
N GLU A 63 3.95 -8.99 -19.43
CA GLU A 63 3.95 -8.48 -20.80
C GLU A 63 5.07 -7.47 -21.03
N HIS A 64 5.31 -6.56 -20.08
CA HIS A 64 6.43 -5.62 -20.16
C HIS A 64 7.80 -6.32 -20.16
N ARG A 65 7.96 -7.43 -19.42
CA ARG A 65 9.21 -8.22 -19.47
C ARG A 65 9.41 -8.89 -20.83
N LYS A 66 8.33 -9.32 -21.50
CA LYS A 66 8.41 -9.88 -22.85
C LYS A 66 8.88 -8.83 -23.86
N THR A 67 8.36 -7.60 -23.77
CA THR A 67 8.77 -6.51 -24.68
C THR A 67 10.25 -6.14 -24.49
N LEU A 68 10.72 -6.05 -23.24
CA LEU A 68 12.13 -5.78 -22.94
C LEU A 68 13.07 -6.87 -23.47
N LYS A 69 12.68 -8.15 -23.40
CA LYS A 69 13.45 -9.25 -24.01
C LYS A 69 13.53 -9.13 -25.53
N GLY A 70 12.50 -8.59 -26.18
CA GLY A 70 12.48 -8.33 -27.62
C GLY A 70 13.43 -7.20 -28.05
N LEU A 71 13.70 -6.24 -27.16
CA LEU A 71 14.58 -5.09 -27.40
C LEU A 71 16.07 -5.36 -27.09
N ALA A 72 16.38 -6.49 -26.43
CA ALA A 72 17.74 -6.90 -26.10
C ALA A 72 18.42 -7.73 -27.20
N LYS A 73 17.84 -7.79 -28.40
CA LYS A 73 18.41 -8.37 -29.63
C LYS A 73 18.75 -7.27 -30.62
#